data_AF-A0A9X3H914-F1
#
_entry.id   AF-A0A9X3H914-F1
#
_cell.length_a   1.000
_cell.length_b   1.000
_cell.length_c   1.000
_cell.angle_alpha   90.00
_cell.angle_beta   90.00
_cell.angle_gamma   90.00
#
_symmetry.space_group_name_H-M   'P 1'
#
loop_
_entity.id
_entity.type
_entity.pdbx_description
1 polymer ?
#
loop_
_entity_poly.entity_id
_entity_poly.type
_entity_poly.pdbx_seq_one_letter_code
_entity_poly.pdbx_strand_id
1 'polypeptide(L)'
;MSNNVCECPNPPGGTVICEPDQLAICHVKDGKAIQRCLDPVDSMNPYVIINWTLNRILDREFKPRSKRTIKKYIKRLEAGNLTTIGGTKVSFSLPKTVQKALNQIKNDRSNPDKPYLE
;
A
#
# COMPACT_ATOMS: atom_id res chain seq x y z
N MET A 1 8.13 -19.34 -8.27
CA MET A 1 7.60 -18.25 -7.42
C MET A 1 6.78 -17.32 -8.31
N SER A 2 5.62 -16.85 -7.88
CA SER A 2 4.76 -15.97 -8.69
C SER A 2 5.17 -14.52 -8.51
N ASN A 3 5.45 -13.81 -9.61
CA ASN A 3 5.77 -12.38 -9.61
C ASN A 3 4.59 -11.54 -9.09
N ASN A 4 4.87 -10.35 -8.54
CA ASN A 4 3.81 -9.39 -8.21
C ASN A 4 3.45 -8.59 -9.45
N VAL A 5 2.29 -8.89 -10.01
CA VAL A 5 1.76 -8.24 -11.20
C VAL A 5 0.68 -7.25 -10.80
N CYS A 6 0.70 -6.05 -11.38
CA CYS A 6 -0.35 -5.05 -11.20
C CYS A 6 -0.75 -4.48 -12.56
N GLU A 7 -2.06 -4.40 -12.80
CA GLU A 7 -2.62 -3.78 -14.00
C GLU A 7 -2.90 -2.30 -13.77
N CYS A 8 -2.50 -1.49 -14.75
CA CYS A 8 -2.69 -0.06 -14.73
C CYS A 8 -4.11 0.32 -15.14
N PRO A 9 -4.71 1.36 -14.53
CA PRO A 9 -5.98 1.90 -15.00
C PRO A 9 -5.90 2.31 -16.48
N ASN A 10 -6.96 2.00 -17.24
CA ASN A 10 -7.10 2.37 -18.66
C ASN A 10 -7.93 3.66 -18.80
N PRO A 11 -7.56 4.67 -19.64
CA PRO A 11 -6.32 4.83 -20.42
C PRO A 11 -5.18 5.58 -19.67
N PRO A 12 -3.89 5.37 -20.03
CA PRO A 12 -3.39 4.57 -21.17
C PRO A 12 -3.30 3.05 -20.92
N GLY A 13 -3.58 2.56 -19.72
CA GLY A 13 -3.48 1.13 -19.39
C GLY A 13 -2.03 0.65 -19.24
N GLY A 14 -1.85 -0.68 -19.23
CA GLY A 14 -0.54 -1.33 -19.11
C GLY A 14 -0.42 -2.29 -17.92
N THR A 15 0.76 -2.89 -17.76
CA THR A 15 1.05 -3.87 -16.71
C THR A 15 2.43 -3.60 -16.14
N VAL A 16 2.56 -3.69 -14.83
CA VAL A 16 3.85 -3.73 -14.13
C VAL A 16 4.07 -5.12 -13.55
N ILE A 17 5.27 -5.65 -13.73
CA ILE A 17 5.70 -6.96 -13.21
C ILE A 17 6.89 -6.70 -12.31
N CYS A 18 6.74 -6.96 -11.02
CA CYS A 18 7.78 -6.81 -10.01
C CYS A 18 8.16 -8.17 -9.41
N GLU A 19 9.27 -8.20 -8.67
CA GLU A 19 9.65 -9.38 -7.92
C GLU A 19 8.57 -9.75 -6.86
N PRO A 20 8.45 -11.02 -6.45
CA PRO A 20 7.38 -11.49 -5.56
C PRO A 20 7.32 -10.80 -4.19
N ASP A 21 8.43 -10.23 -3.74
CA ASP A 21 8.62 -9.53 -2.48
C ASP A 21 8.57 -8.00 -2.62
N GLN A 22 8.47 -7.49 -3.85
CA GLN A 22 8.35 -6.07 -4.15
C GLN A 22 6.89 -5.62 -4.21
N LEU A 23 6.65 -4.40 -3.75
CA LEU A 23 5.39 -3.69 -3.95
C LEU A 23 5.30 -3.20 -5.39
N ALA A 24 4.31 -3.72 -6.11
CA ALA A 24 3.97 -3.26 -7.46
C ALA A 24 2.90 -2.17 -7.36
N ILE A 25 3.15 -0.99 -7.93
CA ILE A 25 2.20 0.12 -7.98
C ILE A 25 2.02 0.54 -9.44
N CYS A 26 0.76 0.72 -9.86
CA CYS A 26 0.46 1.42 -11.09
C CYS A 26 -0.67 2.44 -10.95
N HIS A 27 -0.46 3.64 -11.50
CA HIS A 27 -1.51 4.64 -11.66
C HIS A 27 -1.30 5.49 -12.90
N VAL A 28 -2.32 6.26 -13.28
CA VAL A 28 -2.23 7.25 -14.36
C VAL A 28 -2.19 8.64 -13.76
N LYS A 29 -1.12 9.38 -14.03
CA LYS A 29 -0.94 10.77 -13.59
C LYS A 29 -0.60 11.62 -14.81
N ASP A 30 -1.36 12.69 -15.02
CA ASP A 30 -1.19 13.61 -16.16
C ASP A 30 -1.17 12.89 -17.53
N GLY A 31 -2.06 11.90 -17.70
CA GLY A 31 -2.19 11.11 -18.93
C GLY A 31 -1.09 10.07 -19.15
N LYS A 32 -0.14 9.92 -18.22
CA LYS A 32 0.96 8.95 -18.29
C LYS A 32 0.79 7.85 -17.25
N ALA A 33 1.02 6.60 -17.67
CA ALA A 33 1.13 5.50 -16.73
C ALA A 33 2.43 5.65 -15.93
N ILE A 34 2.32 5.65 -14.61
CA ILE A 34 3.42 5.58 -13.67
C ILE A 34 3.42 4.18 -13.07
N GLN A 35 4.54 3.48 -13.26
CA GLN A 35 4.76 2.11 -12.81
C GLN A 35 5.94 2.09 -11.85
N ARG A 36 5.81 1.43 -10.70
CA ARG A 36 6.89 1.34 -9.70
C ARG A 36 6.94 -0.06 -9.10
N CYS A 37 8.16 -0.55 -8.92
CA CYS A 37 8.50 -1.69 -8.07
C CYS A 37 9.30 -1.16 -6.88
N LEU A 38 8.89 -1.47 -5.65
CA LEU A 38 9.49 -0.92 -4.44
C LEU A 38 9.72 -2.02 -3.40
N ASP A 39 10.94 -2.10 -2.89
CA ASP A 39 11.25 -2.98 -1.77
C ASP A 39 10.59 -2.47 -0.49
N PRO A 40 9.89 -3.34 0.27
CA PRO A 40 9.34 -2.97 1.56
C PRO A 40 10.42 -2.48 2.52
N VAL A 41 10.04 -1.57 3.43
CA VAL A 41 10.92 -1.20 4.55
C VAL A 41 11.24 -2.43 5.40
N ASP A 42 12.50 -2.56 5.81
CA ASP A 42 12.93 -3.57 6.76
C ASP A 42 12.53 -3.15 8.19
N SER A 43 11.39 -3.65 8.65
CA SER A 43 10.84 -3.35 9.97
C SER A 43 10.03 -4.52 10.49
N MET A 44 10.18 -4.83 11.78
CA MET A 44 9.33 -5.83 12.45
C MET A 44 7.97 -5.26 12.90
N ASN A 45 7.83 -3.92 12.98
CA ASN A 45 6.59 -3.28 13.38
C ASN A 45 5.62 -3.23 12.17
N PRO A 46 4.45 -3.90 12.24
CA PRO A 46 3.51 -3.95 11.12
C PRO A 46 2.90 -2.59 10.79
N TYR A 47 2.75 -1.70 11.77
CA TYR A 47 2.25 -0.35 11.54
C TYR A 47 3.23 0.50 10.73
N VAL A 48 4.53 0.33 10.94
CA VAL A 48 5.56 0.98 10.14
C VAL A 48 5.52 0.50 8.69
N ILE A 49 5.41 -0.82 8.48
CA ILE A 49 5.27 -1.40 7.13
C ILE A 49 4.04 -0.86 6.40
N ILE A 50 2.87 -0.85 7.07
CA ILE A 50 1.64 -0.34 6.45
C ILE A 50 1.68 1.16 6.23
N ASN A 51 2.25 1.92 7.17
CA ASN A 51 2.42 3.36 6.98
C ASN A 51 3.33 3.66 5.78
N TRP A 52 4.47 2.98 5.67
CA TRP A 52 5.36 3.07 4.51
C TRP A 52 4.59 2.74 3.22
N THR A 53 3.82 1.66 3.20
CA THR A 53 3.02 1.24 2.04
C THR A 53 2.03 2.32 1.62
N LEU A 54 1.31 2.91 2.57
CA LEU A 54 0.34 3.97 2.30
C LEU A 54 1.00 5.24 1.76
N ASN A 55 2.17 5.62 2.28
CA ASN A 55 2.94 6.75 1.75
C ASN A 55 3.32 6.55 0.28
N ARG A 56 3.72 5.33 -0.11
CA ARG A 56 4.08 5.00 -1.49
C ARG A 56 2.89 4.97 -2.43
N ILE A 57 1.77 4.37 -2.00
CA ILE A 57 0.55 4.28 -2.83
C ILE A 57 -0.12 5.65 -3.00
N LEU A 58 -0.19 6.45 -1.93
CA LEU A 58 -0.84 7.76 -1.97
C LEU A 58 0.05 8.85 -2.58
N ASP A 59 1.31 8.53 -2.91
CA ASP A 59 2.31 9.46 -3.46
C ASP A 59 2.43 10.75 -2.63
N ARG A 60 2.32 10.63 -1.30
CA ARG A 60 2.34 11.76 -0.36
C ARG A 60 2.69 11.32 1.05
N GLU A 61 3.03 12.30 1.88
CA GLU A 61 3.23 12.09 3.30
C GLU A 61 1.89 11.78 4.01
N PHE A 62 1.74 10.54 4.46
CA PHE A 62 0.64 10.05 5.29
C PHE A 62 1.14 9.98 6.74
N LYS A 63 0.60 10.86 7.59
CA LYS A 63 0.89 10.94 9.04
C LYS A 63 -0.33 10.47 9.84
N PRO A 64 -0.51 9.15 10.06
CA PRO A 64 -1.62 8.69 10.87
C PRO A 64 -1.42 9.15 12.32
N ARG A 65 -2.45 9.75 12.92
CA ARG A 65 -2.40 10.20 14.33
C ARG A 65 -2.50 9.05 15.34
N SER A 66 -2.95 7.87 14.89
CA SER A 66 -3.18 6.71 15.74
C SER A 66 -3.30 5.42 14.93
N LYS A 67 -3.20 4.27 15.61
CA LYS A 67 -3.45 2.94 15.02
C LYS A 67 -4.83 2.84 14.36
N ARG A 68 -5.85 3.50 14.93
CA ARG A 68 -7.21 3.58 14.38
C ARG A 68 -7.22 4.12 12.95
N THR A 69 -6.40 5.13 12.67
CA THR A 69 -6.31 5.73 11.33
C THR A 69 -5.78 4.73 10.32
N ILE A 70 -4.73 3.97 10.67
CA ILE A 70 -4.18 2.91 9.82
C ILE A 70 -5.21 1.79 9.60
N LYS A 71 -5.90 1.35 10.66
CA LYS A 71 -6.93 0.30 10.58
C LYS A 71 -8.03 0.60 9.56
N LYS A 72 -8.41 1.87 9.37
CA LYS A 72 -9.41 2.29 8.36
C LYS A 72 -8.97 2.02 6.91
N TYR A 73 -7.66 1.97 6.64
CA TYR A 73 -7.14 1.73 5.30
C TYR A 73 -6.96 0.25 4.96
N ILE A 74 -6.99 -0.65 5.96
CA ILE A 74 -6.76 -2.09 5.76
C ILE A 74 -7.69 -2.65 4.68
N LYS A 75 -9.01 -2.44 4.79
CA LYS A 75 -9.98 -2.91 3.79
C LYS A 75 -9.71 -2.38 2.38
N ARG A 76 -9.15 -1.16 2.28
CA ARG A 76 -8.82 -0.55 0.99
C ARG A 76 -7.52 -1.11 0.41
N LEU A 77 -6.52 -1.38 1.26
CA LEU A 77 -5.30 -2.06 0.85
C LEU A 77 -5.58 -3.48 0.35
N GLU A 78 -6.54 -4.18 0.95
CA GLU A 78 -6.93 -5.52 0.50
C GLU A 78 -7.67 -5.53 -0.85
N ALA A 79 -8.29 -4.42 -1.23
CA ALA A 79 -8.94 -4.30 -2.52
C ALA A 79 -7.94 -4.21 -3.70
N GLY A 80 -6.64 -4.01 -3.42
CA GLY A 80 -5.61 -3.84 -4.46
C GLY A 80 -5.76 -2.55 -5.26
N ASN A 81 -6.63 -1.62 -4.83
CA ASN A 81 -6.80 -0.33 -5.45
C ASN A 81 -7.24 0.74 -4.44
N LEU A 82 -6.83 1.98 -4.70
CA LEU A 82 -7.11 3.16 -3.88
C LEU A 82 -7.31 4.38 -4.76
N THR A 83 -8.23 5.25 -4.37
CA THR A 83 -8.37 6.58 -4.97
C THR A 83 -7.67 7.61 -4.09
N THR A 84 -6.75 8.38 -4.66
CA THR A 84 -6.10 9.50 -3.95
C THR A 84 -7.09 10.65 -3.75
N ILE A 85 -6.73 11.65 -2.92
CA ILE A 85 -7.59 12.84 -2.72
C ILE A 85 -7.78 13.61 -4.05
N GLY A 86 -6.80 13.58 -4.94
CA GLY A 86 -6.90 14.20 -6.27
C GLY A 86 -7.75 13.42 -7.28
N GLY A 87 -8.43 12.34 -6.86
CA GLY A 87 -9.26 11.52 -7.74
C GLY A 87 -8.49 10.49 -8.58
N THR A 88 -7.16 10.45 -8.47
CA THR A 88 -6.33 9.47 -9.18
C THR A 88 -6.59 8.07 -8.66
N LYS A 89 -6.98 7.15 -9.54
CA LYS A 89 -7.05 5.72 -9.23
C LYS A 89 -5.65 5.11 -9.26
N VAL A 90 -5.30 4.40 -8.20
CA VAL A 90 -4.04 3.69 -8.03
C VAL A 90 -4.36 2.22 -7.82
N SER A 91 -3.85 1.38 -8.71
CA SER A 91 -3.84 -0.08 -8.55
C SER A 91 -2.49 -0.50 -7.96
N PHE A 92 -2.47 -1.57 -7.18
CA PHE A 92 -1.24 -2.11 -6.61
C PHE A 92 -1.38 -3.59 -6.27
N SER A 93 -0.24 -4.28 -6.22
CA SER A 93 -0.14 -5.64 -5.71
C SER A 93 0.81 -5.68 -4.53
N LEU A 94 0.32 -6.22 -3.41
CA LEU A 94 1.03 -6.19 -2.14
C LEU A 94 1.95 -7.41 -1.99
N PRO A 95 3.22 -7.23 -1.59
CA PRO A 95 4.11 -8.34 -1.34
C PRO A 95 3.76 -9.05 -0.03
N LYS A 96 4.27 -10.28 0.14
CA LYS A 96 3.97 -11.14 1.30
C LYS A 96 4.24 -10.44 2.64
N THR A 97 5.31 -9.66 2.74
CA THR A 97 5.67 -8.89 3.94
C THR A 97 4.55 -7.93 4.34
N VAL A 98 3.98 -7.21 3.37
CA VAL A 98 2.88 -6.27 3.61
C VAL A 98 1.59 -7.02 3.93
N GLN A 99 1.29 -8.12 3.23
CA GLN A 99 0.12 -8.96 3.53
C GLN A 99 0.18 -9.53 4.97
N LYS A 100 1.35 -9.97 5.41
CA LYS A 100 1.58 -10.42 6.80
C LYS A 100 1.33 -9.29 7.79
N ALA A 101 1.82 -8.08 7.51
CA ALA A 101 1.59 -6.91 8.36
C ALA A 101 0.09 -6.53 8.45
N LEU A 102 -0.66 -6.60 7.34
CA LEU A 102 -2.12 -6.39 7.35
C LEU A 102 -2.82 -7.37 8.30
N ASN A 103 -2.49 -8.66 8.20
CA ASN A 103 -3.05 -9.71 9.04
C ASN A 103 -2.72 -9.51 10.52
N GLN A 104 -1.50 -9.06 10.84
CA GLN A 104 -1.11 -8.73 12.22
C GLN A 104 -1.94 -7.55 12.77
N ILE A 105 -2.11 -6.46 12.00
CA ILE A 105 -2.90 -5.30 12.44
C ILE A 105 -4.38 -5.63 12.63
N LYS A 106 -4.95 -6.50 11.76
CA LYS A 106 -6.33 -6.97 11.90
C LYS A 106 -6.58 -7.66 13.24
N ASN A 107 -5.62 -8.46 13.66
CA ASN A 107 -5.70 -9.23 14.90
C ASN A 107 -5.20 -8.46 16.13
N ASP A 108 -4.60 -7.28 15.95
CA ASP A 108 -4.12 -6.45 17.05
C ASP A 108 -5.29 -5.91 17.90
N ARG A 109 -5.38 -6.36 19.15
CA ARG A 109 -6.35 -5.93 20.16
C ARG A 109 -5.85 -4.80 21.06
N SER A 110 -4.64 -4.29 20.83
CA SER A 110 -4.09 -3.16 21.58
C SER A 110 -4.92 -1.88 21.37
N ASN A 111 -4.76 -0.95 22.32
CA ASN A 111 -5.50 0.32 22.31
C ASN A 111 -5.36 1.03 20.95
N PRO A 112 -6.45 1.22 20.19
CA PRO A 112 -6.41 1.77 18.84
C PRO A 112 -6.06 3.27 18.81
N ASP A 113 -6.14 3.97 19.95
CA ASP A 113 -5.89 5.40 20.05
C ASP A 113 -4.44 5.73 20.45
N LYS A 114 -3.64 4.70 20.76
CA LYS A 114 -2.20 4.87 20.96
C LYS A 114 -1.49 5.27 19.65
N PRO A 115 -0.38 6.02 19.75
CA PRO A 115 0.59 6.16 18.66
C PRO A 115 1.10 4.78 18.23
N TYR A 116 1.58 4.69 16.99
CA TYR A 116 2.05 3.43 16.40
C TYR A 116 3.58 3.31 16.30
N LEU A 117 4.29 4.38 16.70
CA LEU A 117 5.76 4.48 16.76
C LEU A 117 6.30 4.30 18.20
N GLU A 118 5.46 3.82 19.13
CA GLU A 118 5.92 3.43 20.48
C GLU A 118 6.74 2.13 20.43
#